data_AF-A0A965ZMX8-F1
#
_entry.id   AF-A0A965ZMX8-F1
#
_cell.length_a   1.000
_cell.length_b   1.000
_cell.length_c   1.000
_cell.angle_alpha   90.00
_cell.angle_beta   90.00
_cell.angle_gamma   90.00
#
_symmetry.space_group_name_H-M   'P 1'
#
loop_
_entity.id
_entity.type
_entity.pdbx_description
1 polymer ?
#
loop_
_entity_poly.entity_id
_entity_poly.type
_entity_poly.pdbx_seq_one_letter_code
_entity_poly.pdbx_strand_id
1 'polypeptide(L)'
;MNRARGRPRKFDSNEALGNALMVFWSKGFSGTSLDDLASAMEMKRPSIYNAFGDKQSLYRAALDAFQSKLSGGLAALLQEDDPKTALRRFFNSALDVYTTGETPLGCFIFCTAPAEAIAHPDVRADILEITTNTDKALKRFYDSAQNAGQLPPATDPMIAAQLTQATLHSLALRARAGQSRPSLNKMARGAVEMICR
;
A
#
# COMPACT_ATOMS: atom_id res chain seq x y z
N MET A 1 14.68 50.43 -10.03
CA MET A 1 14.53 49.79 -8.70
C MET A 1 14.02 48.37 -8.89
N ASN A 2 14.63 47.46 -8.13
CA ASN A 2 14.71 46.02 -8.27
C ASN A 2 13.39 45.25 -8.06
N ARG A 3 13.15 44.21 -8.87
CA ARG A 3 12.83 42.85 -8.37
C ARG A 3 12.92 41.84 -9.52
N ALA A 4 14.12 41.32 -9.75
CA ALA A 4 14.25 40.03 -10.42
C ALA A 4 13.42 39.01 -9.61
N ARG A 5 12.36 38.47 -10.23
CA ARG A 5 11.57 37.36 -9.68
C ARG A 5 12.55 36.24 -9.37
N GLY A 6 12.80 36.03 -8.07
CA GLY A 6 13.74 35.01 -7.59
C GLY A 6 13.40 33.68 -8.25
N ARG A 7 14.42 33.05 -8.86
CA ARG A 7 14.34 31.71 -9.42
C ARG A 7 13.68 30.80 -8.39
N PRO A 8 12.50 30.20 -8.65
CA PRO A 8 11.83 29.38 -7.66
C PRO A 8 12.78 28.26 -7.22
N ARG A 9 12.85 28.00 -5.90
CA ARG A 9 13.46 26.78 -5.35
C ARG A 9 12.85 25.60 -6.12
N LYS A 10 13.66 24.88 -6.90
CA LYS A 10 13.28 23.57 -7.43
C LYS A 10 13.20 22.65 -6.21
N PHE A 11 11.99 22.29 -5.81
CA PHE A 11 11.77 21.18 -4.88
C PHE A 11 11.77 19.88 -5.69
N ASP A 12 12.27 18.80 -5.12
CA ASP A 12 12.08 17.47 -5.71
C ASP A 12 10.64 17.04 -5.44
N SER A 13 9.86 16.88 -6.51
CA SER A 13 8.45 16.51 -6.40
C SER A 13 8.26 15.11 -5.79
N ASN A 14 9.24 14.21 -5.96
CA ASN A 14 9.19 12.87 -5.39
C ASN A 14 9.46 12.89 -3.88
N GLU A 15 10.45 13.68 -3.44
CA GLU A 15 10.74 13.86 -2.02
C GLU A 15 9.55 14.52 -1.31
N ALA A 16 9.00 15.60 -1.90
CA ALA A 16 7.83 16.28 -1.37
C ALA A 16 6.61 15.35 -1.26
N LEU A 17 6.36 14.53 -2.28
CA LEU A 17 5.28 13.54 -2.25
C LEU A 17 5.51 12.47 -1.18
N GLY A 18 6.76 12.02 -1.01
CA GLY A 18 7.15 11.10 0.07
C GLY A 18 6.84 11.68 1.45
N ASN A 19 7.17 12.94 1.69
CA ASN A 19 6.86 13.61 2.96
C ASN A 19 5.35 13.77 3.17
N ALA A 20 4.60 14.13 2.13
CA ALA A 20 3.13 14.20 2.19
C ALA A 20 2.51 12.84 2.54
N LEU A 21 2.99 11.77 1.91
CA LEU A 21 2.58 10.39 2.19
C LEU A 21 2.76 10.07 3.67
N MET A 22 3.92 10.39 4.26
CA MET A 22 4.18 10.14 5.69
C MET A 22 3.20 10.86 6.61
N VAL A 23 2.83 12.11 6.29
CA VAL A 23 1.83 12.86 7.06
C VAL A 23 0.45 12.20 6.95
N PHE A 24 0.00 11.87 5.74
CA PHE A 24 -1.28 11.17 5.55
C PHE A 24 -1.29 9.79 6.21
N TRP A 25 -0.17 9.08 6.19
CA TRP A 25 -0.06 7.74 6.78
C TRP A 25 -0.13 7.76 8.31
N SER A 26 0.30 8.87 8.92
CA SER A 26 0.22 9.09 10.36
C SER A 26 -1.17 9.60 10.78
N LYS A 27 -1.72 10.59 10.07
CA LYS A 27 -2.92 11.33 10.49
C LYS A 27 -4.21 10.96 9.75
N GLY A 28 -4.14 10.13 8.72
CA GLY A 28 -5.22 9.92 7.77
C GLY A 28 -5.43 11.12 6.84
N PHE A 29 -6.35 11.00 5.89
CA PHE A 29 -6.69 12.12 5.00
C PHE A 29 -7.40 13.20 5.79
N SER A 30 -8.53 12.88 6.43
CA SER A 30 -9.35 13.87 7.14
C SER A 30 -8.60 14.59 8.27
N GLY A 31 -7.71 13.90 8.99
CA GLY A 31 -6.89 14.47 10.06
C GLY A 31 -5.68 15.32 9.62
N THR A 32 -5.36 15.33 8.33
CA THR A 32 -4.24 16.10 7.77
C THR A 32 -4.68 17.50 7.32
N SER A 33 -4.05 18.55 7.83
CA SER A 33 -4.27 19.92 7.33
C SER A 33 -3.29 20.29 6.21
N LEU A 34 -3.61 21.35 5.46
CA LEU A 34 -2.67 21.91 4.48
C LEU A 34 -1.42 22.52 5.12
N ASP A 35 -1.48 22.92 6.39
CA ASP A 35 -0.29 23.41 7.10
C ASP A 35 0.64 22.29 7.51
N ASP A 36 0.09 21.13 7.90
CA ASP A 36 0.89 19.93 8.13
C ASP A 36 1.66 19.55 6.86
N LEU A 37 0.96 19.53 5.72
CA LEU A 37 1.54 19.23 4.41
C LEU A 37 2.57 20.29 4.01
N ALA A 38 2.25 21.57 4.10
CA ALA A 38 3.17 22.66 3.77
C ALA A 38 4.46 22.58 4.59
N SER A 39 4.34 22.30 5.88
CA SER A 39 5.48 22.16 6.77
C SER A 39 6.33 20.93 6.41
N ALA A 40 5.72 19.77 6.24
CA ALA A 40 6.43 18.52 5.96
C ALA A 40 7.07 18.48 4.56
N MET A 41 6.43 19.09 3.57
CA MET A 41 6.93 19.16 2.19
C MET A 41 7.94 20.30 2.00
N GLU A 42 8.15 21.15 3.02
CA GLU A 42 8.91 22.40 2.93
C GLU A 42 8.43 23.32 1.79
N MET A 43 7.12 23.33 1.54
CA MET A 43 6.48 24.05 0.44
C MET A 43 5.45 25.04 0.96
N LYS A 44 5.33 26.18 0.26
CA LYS A 44 4.20 27.10 0.51
C LYS A 44 2.92 26.52 -0.10
N ARG A 45 1.77 26.74 0.55
CA ARG A 45 0.46 26.27 0.07
C ARG A 45 0.21 26.53 -1.43
N PRO A 46 0.47 27.73 -2.00
CA PRO A 46 0.27 27.95 -3.44
C PRO A 46 1.17 27.07 -4.32
N SER A 47 2.37 26.75 -3.87
CA SER A 47 3.27 25.83 -4.59
C SER A 47 2.75 24.39 -4.57
N ILE A 48 2.15 23.96 -3.45
CA ILE A 48 1.51 22.64 -3.35
C ILE A 48 0.34 22.55 -4.33
N TYR A 49 -0.53 23.57 -4.33
CA TYR A 49 -1.66 23.63 -5.26
C TYR A 49 -1.24 23.59 -6.73
N ASN A 50 -0.21 24.35 -7.08
CA ASN A 50 0.30 24.37 -8.46
C ASN A 50 0.93 23.04 -8.90
N ALA A 51 1.50 22.29 -7.96
CA ALA A 51 2.24 21.06 -8.27
C ALA A 51 1.36 19.80 -8.23
N PHE A 52 0.42 19.74 -7.28
CA PHE A 52 -0.34 18.52 -6.96
C PHE A 52 -1.85 18.72 -7.03
N GLY A 53 -2.34 19.93 -7.33
CA GLY A 53 -3.76 20.24 -7.27
C GLY A 53 -4.23 20.38 -5.82
N ASP A 54 -5.43 19.94 -5.53
CA ASP A 54 -5.97 20.00 -4.17
C ASP A 54 -5.42 18.90 -3.25
N LYS A 55 -5.84 18.94 -1.98
CA LYS A 55 -5.46 17.94 -0.98
C LYS A 55 -5.87 16.52 -1.40
N GLN A 56 -7.02 16.37 -2.06
CA GLN A 56 -7.50 15.06 -2.54
C GLN A 56 -6.61 14.53 -3.65
N SER A 57 -6.23 15.37 -4.61
CA SER A 57 -5.33 15.04 -5.70
C SER A 57 -3.93 14.64 -5.18
N LEU A 58 -3.40 15.38 -4.20
CA LEU A 58 -2.15 15.03 -3.52
C LEU A 58 -2.25 13.71 -2.75
N TYR A 59 -3.37 13.44 -2.07
CA TYR A 59 -3.59 12.18 -1.36
C TYR A 59 -3.64 10.99 -2.31
N ARG A 60 -4.36 11.11 -3.44
CA ARG A 60 -4.42 10.07 -4.47
C ARG A 60 -3.04 9.82 -5.10
N ALA A 61 -2.29 10.88 -5.41
CA ALA A 61 -0.90 10.74 -5.86
C ALA A 61 -0.02 9.99 -4.83
N ALA A 62 -0.24 10.21 -3.53
CA ALA A 62 0.45 9.45 -2.49
C ALA A 62 0.02 7.97 -2.44
N LEU A 63 -1.26 7.66 -2.67
CA LEU A 63 -1.76 6.28 -2.77
C LEU A 63 -1.08 5.56 -3.94
N ASP A 64 -1.02 6.20 -5.11
CA ASP A 64 -0.40 5.66 -6.33
C ASP A 64 1.11 5.43 -6.16
N ALA A 65 1.81 6.39 -5.53
CA ALA A 65 3.23 6.27 -5.24
C ALA A 65 3.50 5.10 -4.27
N PHE A 66 2.66 4.93 -3.25
CA PHE A 66 2.78 3.80 -2.32
C PHE A 66 2.49 2.46 -3.01
N GLN A 67 1.43 2.39 -3.82
CA GLN A 67 1.09 1.19 -4.59
C GLN A 67 2.23 0.78 -5.52
N SER A 68 2.83 1.74 -6.23
CA SER A 68 3.95 1.52 -7.13
C SER A 68 5.14 0.91 -6.39
N LYS A 69 5.44 1.38 -5.16
CA LYS A 69 6.49 0.80 -4.30
C LYS A 69 6.18 -0.65 -3.88
N LEU A 70 4.92 -0.98 -3.63
CA LEU A 70 4.51 -2.34 -3.23
C LEU A 70 4.47 -3.32 -4.41
N SER A 71 4.29 -2.84 -5.64
CA SER A 71 4.18 -3.70 -6.84
C SER A 71 5.37 -4.65 -7.03
N GLY A 72 6.57 -4.26 -6.61
CA GLY A 72 7.76 -5.12 -6.64
C GLY A 72 7.64 -6.39 -5.78
N GLY A 73 6.90 -6.35 -4.67
CA GLY A 73 6.65 -7.53 -3.83
C GLY A 73 5.75 -8.57 -4.49
N LEU A 74 4.80 -8.10 -5.32
CA LEU A 74 3.92 -8.97 -6.11
C LEU A 74 4.68 -9.62 -7.28
N ALA A 75 5.65 -8.94 -7.87
CA ALA A 75 6.52 -9.53 -8.89
C ALA A 75 7.42 -10.64 -8.31
N ALA A 76 7.84 -10.52 -7.05
CA ALA A 76 8.66 -11.52 -6.37
C ALA A 76 7.93 -12.87 -6.14
N LEU A 77 6.59 -12.88 -6.10
CA LEU A 77 5.79 -14.12 -6.04
C LEU A 77 6.02 -15.03 -7.25
N LEU A 78 6.36 -14.45 -8.40
CA LEU A 78 6.55 -15.18 -9.66
C LEU A 78 7.95 -15.76 -9.82
N GLN A 79 8.84 -15.55 -8.84
CA GLN A 79 10.24 -15.98 -8.88
C GLN A 79 10.52 -17.24 -8.05
N GLU A 80 9.49 -17.82 -7.43
CA GLU A 80 9.61 -18.96 -6.52
C GLU A 80 8.79 -20.13 -7.03
N ASP A 81 9.41 -21.31 -7.13
CA ASP A 81 8.73 -22.50 -7.65
C ASP A 81 7.72 -23.08 -6.64
N ASP A 82 7.99 -23.03 -5.33
CA ASP A 82 7.07 -23.54 -4.31
C ASP A 82 6.03 -22.47 -3.89
N PRO A 83 4.72 -22.71 -4.10
CA PRO A 83 3.69 -21.72 -3.78
C PRO A 83 3.66 -21.33 -2.30
N LYS A 84 3.99 -22.26 -1.39
CA LYS A 84 4.03 -21.95 0.05
C LYS A 84 5.18 -21.01 0.38
N THR A 85 6.37 -21.27 -0.16
CA THR A 85 7.54 -20.41 -0.01
C THR A 85 7.31 -19.03 -0.62
N ALA A 86 6.74 -18.97 -1.81
CA ALA A 86 6.36 -17.71 -2.48
C ALA A 86 5.47 -16.85 -1.56
N LEU A 87 4.36 -17.41 -1.06
CA LEU A 87 3.44 -16.67 -0.19
C LEU A 87 4.07 -16.25 1.14
N ARG A 88 4.92 -17.10 1.74
CA ARG A 88 5.65 -16.72 2.96
C ARG A 88 6.56 -15.52 2.70
N ARG A 89 7.28 -15.50 1.58
CA ARG A 89 8.12 -14.36 1.20
C ARG A 89 7.29 -13.11 0.96
N PHE A 90 6.18 -13.23 0.24
CA PHE A 90 5.24 -12.13 0.02
C PHE A 90 4.71 -11.51 1.31
N PHE A 91 4.22 -12.33 2.24
CA PHE A 91 3.77 -11.83 3.55
C PHE A 91 4.91 -11.23 4.38
N ASN A 92 6.12 -11.82 4.34
CA ASN A 92 7.27 -11.26 5.04
C ASN A 92 7.66 -9.88 4.48
N SER A 93 7.68 -9.71 3.17
CA SER A 93 7.95 -8.41 2.52
C SER A 93 6.89 -7.37 2.86
N ALA A 94 5.62 -7.78 2.96
CA ALA A 94 4.57 -6.89 3.45
C ALA A 94 4.79 -6.50 4.92
N LEU A 95 5.17 -7.44 5.77
CA LEU A 95 5.46 -7.18 7.18
C LEU A 95 6.72 -6.34 7.38
N ASP A 96 7.71 -6.41 6.47
CA ASP A 96 8.82 -5.45 6.45
C ASP A 96 8.30 -4.03 6.36
N VAL A 97 7.35 -3.75 5.48
CA VAL A 97 6.73 -2.43 5.37
C VAL A 97 5.88 -2.11 6.61
N TYR A 98 4.98 -3.01 7.00
CA TYR A 98 3.95 -2.72 8.01
C TYR A 98 4.47 -2.61 9.44
N THR A 99 5.66 -3.13 9.71
CA THR A 99 6.19 -3.22 11.07
C THR A 99 7.51 -2.48 11.27
N THR A 100 7.96 -1.71 10.27
CA THR A 100 9.10 -0.80 10.48
C THR A 100 8.74 0.23 11.56
N GLY A 101 9.69 0.50 12.46
CA GLY A 101 9.57 1.61 13.41
C GLY A 101 9.90 2.98 12.79
N GLU A 102 10.42 2.99 11.56
CA GLU A 102 10.79 4.19 10.81
C GLU A 102 9.58 4.86 10.13
N THR A 103 8.49 4.11 9.93
CA THR A 103 7.25 4.61 9.34
C THR A 103 6.03 4.25 10.19
N PRO A 104 4.88 4.94 10.03
CA PRO A 104 3.66 4.55 10.73
C PRO A 104 3.29 3.09 10.45
N LEU A 105 2.97 2.33 11.50
CA LEU A 105 2.67 0.89 11.40
C LEU A 105 1.47 0.59 10.48
N GLY A 106 1.48 -0.57 9.82
CA GLY A 106 0.40 -1.03 8.93
C GLY A 106 0.56 -0.60 7.47
N CYS A 107 -0.47 -0.78 6.64
CA CYS A 107 -0.45 -0.38 5.24
C CYS A 107 -0.96 1.05 5.10
N PHE A 108 -0.30 1.91 4.31
CA PHE A 108 -0.80 3.26 4.06
C PHE A 108 -2.21 3.25 3.46
N ILE A 109 -2.40 2.52 2.36
CA ILE A 109 -3.67 2.43 1.63
C ILE A 109 -4.78 1.92 2.56
N PHE A 110 -4.64 0.69 3.08
CA PHE A 110 -5.73 0.03 3.81
C PHE A 110 -5.95 0.53 5.23
N CYS A 111 -5.00 1.26 5.83
CA CYS A 111 -5.23 1.92 7.11
C CYS A 111 -5.84 3.32 6.98
N THR A 112 -5.81 3.95 5.80
CA THR A 112 -6.26 5.36 5.66
C THR A 112 -7.43 5.51 4.68
N ALA A 113 -7.37 4.90 3.50
CA ALA A 113 -8.33 5.13 2.43
C ALA A 113 -9.76 4.64 2.73
N PRO A 114 -9.98 3.46 3.37
CA PRO A 114 -11.34 2.97 3.63
C PRO A 114 -12.22 3.93 4.45
N ALA A 115 -11.62 4.70 5.37
CA ALA A 115 -12.35 5.67 6.18
C ALA A 115 -12.91 6.84 5.35
N GLU A 116 -12.28 7.12 4.21
CA GLU A 116 -12.57 8.29 3.37
C GLU A 116 -13.48 7.93 2.17
N ALA A 117 -13.62 6.65 1.86
CA ALA A 117 -14.35 6.14 0.68
C ALA A 117 -15.84 6.50 0.64
N ILE A 118 -16.44 6.81 1.80
CA ILE A 118 -17.83 7.28 1.89
C ILE A 118 -17.95 8.72 1.37
N ALA A 119 -17.03 9.60 1.79
CA ALA A 119 -17.05 11.01 1.45
C ALA A 119 -16.38 11.31 0.10
N HIS A 120 -15.45 10.46 -0.35
CA HIS A 120 -14.63 10.67 -1.55
C HIS A 120 -14.81 9.52 -2.55
N PRO A 121 -15.71 9.67 -3.54
CA PRO A 121 -15.95 8.65 -4.57
C PRO A 121 -14.72 8.20 -5.34
N ASP A 122 -13.79 9.13 -5.60
CA ASP A 122 -12.56 8.81 -6.32
C ASP A 122 -11.64 7.90 -5.48
N VAL A 123 -11.52 8.17 -4.17
CA VAL A 123 -10.76 7.30 -3.25
C VAL A 123 -11.39 5.92 -3.16
N ARG A 124 -12.72 5.84 -3.18
CA ARG A 124 -13.42 4.54 -3.25
C ARG A 124 -13.11 3.80 -4.54
N ALA A 125 -13.08 4.50 -5.68
CA ALA A 125 -12.73 3.92 -6.96
C ALA A 125 -11.28 3.42 -6.96
N ASP A 126 -10.35 4.20 -6.40
CA ASP A 126 -8.94 3.81 -6.26
C ASP A 126 -8.79 2.51 -5.44
N ILE A 127 -9.48 2.40 -4.29
CA ILE A 127 -9.46 1.18 -3.47
C ILE A 127 -9.98 -0.02 -4.26
N LEU A 128 -11.11 0.13 -4.98
CA LEU A 128 -11.68 -0.95 -5.78
C LEU A 128 -10.73 -1.39 -6.90
N GLU A 129 -10.07 -0.44 -7.57
CA GLU A 129 -9.08 -0.73 -8.60
C GLU A 129 -7.87 -1.47 -8.01
N ILE A 130 -7.32 -0.98 -6.90
CA ILE A 130 -6.19 -1.59 -6.20
C ILE A 130 -6.49 -3.04 -5.81
N THR A 131 -7.65 -3.29 -5.19
CA THR A 131 -8.01 -4.65 -4.74
C THR A 131 -8.28 -5.58 -5.90
N THR A 132 -8.97 -5.10 -6.94
CA THR A 132 -9.27 -5.87 -8.16
C THR A 132 -8.00 -6.25 -8.91
N ASN A 133 -7.06 -5.32 -9.06
CA ASN A 133 -5.81 -5.58 -9.77
C ASN A 133 -4.88 -6.52 -8.98
N THR A 134 -4.89 -6.42 -7.66
CA THR A 134 -4.15 -7.34 -6.77
C THR A 134 -4.75 -8.75 -6.84
N ASP A 135 -6.08 -8.89 -6.78
CA ASP A 135 -6.75 -10.20 -6.94
C ASP A 135 -6.41 -10.84 -8.29
N LYS A 136 -6.44 -10.07 -9.39
CA LYS A 136 -6.05 -10.57 -10.71
C LYS A 136 -4.61 -11.06 -10.75
N ALA A 137 -3.69 -10.36 -10.09
CA ALA A 137 -2.29 -10.75 -10.06
C ALA A 137 -2.04 -12.00 -9.23
N LEU A 138 -2.65 -12.07 -8.04
CA LEU A 138 -2.59 -13.26 -7.19
C LEU A 138 -3.26 -14.45 -7.86
N LYS A 139 -4.39 -14.26 -8.56
CA LYS A 139 -5.04 -15.33 -9.32
C LYS A 139 -4.10 -15.91 -10.37
N ARG A 140 -3.38 -15.08 -11.13
CA ARG A 140 -2.40 -15.57 -12.12
C ARG A 140 -1.31 -16.43 -11.48
N PHE A 141 -0.87 -16.08 -10.27
CA PHE A 141 0.06 -16.90 -9.50
C PHE A 141 -0.55 -18.26 -9.14
N TYR A 142 -1.79 -18.29 -8.63
CA TYR A 142 -2.48 -19.54 -8.29
C TYR A 142 -2.82 -20.41 -9.53
N ASP A 143 -3.22 -19.80 -10.64
CA ASP A 143 -3.44 -20.50 -11.92
C ASP A 143 -2.14 -21.21 -12.35
N SER A 144 -1.00 -20.52 -12.29
CA SER A 144 0.30 -21.07 -12.64
C SER A 144 0.68 -22.25 -11.75
N ALA A 145 0.53 -22.10 -10.44
CA ALA A 145 0.84 -23.16 -9.48
C ALA A 145 -0.05 -24.39 -9.65
N GLN A 146 -1.34 -24.20 -9.94
CA GLN A 146 -2.27 -25.30 -10.21
C GLN A 146 -1.93 -26.03 -11.52
N ASN A 147 -1.61 -25.28 -12.59
CA ASN A 147 -1.20 -25.87 -13.87
C ASN A 147 0.11 -26.65 -13.77
N ALA A 148 1.00 -26.26 -12.86
CA ALA A 148 2.24 -26.97 -12.54
C ALA A 148 2.01 -28.20 -11.62
N GLY A 149 0.77 -28.48 -11.20
CA GLY A 149 0.45 -29.59 -10.29
C GLY A 149 0.88 -29.37 -8.85
N GLN A 150 1.17 -28.12 -8.46
CA GLN A 150 1.66 -27.75 -7.13
C GLN A 150 0.54 -27.43 -6.14
N LEU A 151 -0.70 -27.37 -6.64
CA LEU A 151 -1.91 -27.18 -5.86
C LEU A 151 -2.96 -28.21 -6.28
N PRO A 152 -3.88 -28.59 -5.37
CA PRO A 152 -5.00 -29.45 -5.72
C PRO A 152 -5.82 -28.90 -6.89
N PRO A 153 -6.34 -29.76 -7.80
CA PRO A 153 -7.25 -29.33 -8.87
C PRO A 153 -8.55 -28.70 -8.36
N ALA A 154 -8.94 -28.98 -7.11
CA ALA A 154 -10.12 -28.41 -6.47
C ALA A 154 -9.91 -27.00 -5.89
N THR A 155 -8.67 -26.50 -5.86
CA THR A 155 -8.38 -25.14 -5.41
C THR A 155 -8.97 -24.14 -6.39
N ASP A 156 -9.84 -23.25 -5.93
CA ASP A 156 -10.31 -22.11 -6.72
C ASP A 156 -9.24 -20.99 -6.68
N PRO A 157 -8.59 -20.66 -7.81
CA PRO A 157 -7.51 -19.68 -7.83
C PRO A 157 -7.95 -18.26 -7.42
N MET A 158 -9.20 -17.88 -7.71
CA MET A 158 -9.71 -16.56 -7.34
C MET A 158 -10.02 -16.49 -5.85
N ILE A 159 -10.60 -17.54 -5.28
CA ILE A 159 -10.84 -17.59 -3.83
C ILE A 159 -9.51 -17.60 -3.06
N ALA A 160 -8.51 -18.35 -3.54
CA ALA A 160 -7.18 -18.35 -2.95
C ALA A 160 -6.52 -16.95 -3.00
N ALA A 161 -6.67 -16.23 -4.12
CA ALA A 161 -6.22 -14.85 -4.27
C ALA A 161 -6.88 -13.91 -3.25
N GLN A 162 -8.20 -13.97 -3.14
CA GLN A 162 -8.98 -13.15 -2.22
C GLN A 162 -8.65 -13.44 -0.76
N LEU A 163 -8.42 -14.70 -0.39
CA LEU A 163 -8.00 -15.08 0.97
C LEU A 163 -6.58 -14.59 1.30
N THR A 164 -5.67 -14.61 0.33
CA THR A 164 -4.33 -14.04 0.48
C THR A 164 -4.38 -12.53 0.67
N GLN A 165 -5.16 -11.83 -0.15
CA GLN A 165 -5.37 -10.39 -0.01
C GLN A 165 -6.08 -10.04 1.31
N ALA A 166 -7.11 -10.78 1.72
CA ALA A 166 -7.78 -10.59 3.01
C ALA A 166 -6.83 -10.77 4.20
N THR A 167 -5.94 -11.76 4.13
CA THR A 167 -4.88 -11.97 5.12
C THR A 167 -3.95 -10.76 5.17
N LEU A 168 -3.50 -10.26 4.01
CA LEU A 168 -2.64 -9.08 3.91
C LEU A 168 -3.28 -7.84 4.56
N HIS A 169 -4.57 -7.60 4.31
CA HIS A 169 -5.31 -6.50 4.92
C HIS A 169 -5.39 -6.65 6.44
N SER A 170 -5.66 -7.87 6.94
CA SER A 170 -5.69 -8.10 8.38
C SER A 170 -4.33 -7.90 9.03
N LEU A 171 -3.22 -8.31 8.37
CA LEU A 171 -1.87 -8.08 8.88
C LEU A 171 -1.58 -6.58 8.99
N ALA A 172 -1.95 -5.79 7.98
CA ALA A 172 -1.81 -4.34 7.99
C ALA A 172 -2.56 -3.69 9.16
N LEU A 173 -3.84 -4.04 9.34
CA LEU A 173 -4.67 -3.50 10.41
C LEU A 173 -4.15 -3.90 11.80
N ARG A 174 -3.75 -5.17 11.97
CA ARG A 174 -3.22 -5.68 13.25
C ARG A 174 -1.87 -5.06 13.60
N ALA A 175 -1.01 -4.81 12.60
CA ALA A 175 0.23 -4.07 12.80
C ALA A 175 -0.07 -2.64 13.28
N ARG A 176 -1.02 -1.94 12.65
CA ARG A 176 -1.49 -0.62 13.10
C ARG A 176 -2.00 -0.64 14.54
N ALA A 177 -2.68 -1.72 14.95
CA ALA A 177 -3.16 -1.92 16.31
C ALA A 177 -2.07 -2.31 17.33
N GLY A 178 -0.80 -2.41 16.91
CA GLY A 178 0.33 -2.70 17.79
C GLY A 178 0.62 -4.19 18.00
N GLN A 179 0.03 -5.09 17.20
CA GLN A 179 0.36 -6.51 17.27
C GLN A 179 1.80 -6.75 16.82
N SER A 180 2.56 -7.52 17.61
CA SER A 180 3.99 -7.74 17.36
C SER A 180 4.27 -8.52 16.08
N ARG A 181 5.38 -8.20 15.42
CA ARG A 181 5.83 -8.88 14.20
C ARG A 181 5.90 -10.42 14.33
N PRO A 182 6.41 -11.01 15.43
CA PRO A 182 6.39 -12.48 15.59
C PRO A 182 4.97 -13.08 15.57
N SER A 183 4.00 -12.37 16.18
CA SER A 183 2.60 -12.81 16.20
C SER A 183 1.96 -12.72 14.82
N LEU A 184 2.23 -11.64 14.09
CA LEU A 184 1.79 -11.45 12.70
C LEU A 184 2.40 -12.50 11.76
N ASN A 185 3.70 -12.80 11.91
CA ASN A 185 4.36 -13.88 11.16
C ASN A 185 3.71 -15.24 11.40
N LYS A 186 3.32 -15.54 12.65
CA LYS A 186 2.60 -16.79 12.97
C LYS A 186 1.25 -16.85 12.27
N MET A 187 0.50 -15.74 12.23
CA MET A 187 -0.76 -15.65 11.49
C MET A 187 -0.55 -15.85 9.98
N ALA A 188 0.44 -15.18 9.39
CA ALA A 188 0.76 -15.34 7.96
C ALA A 188 1.09 -16.79 7.60
N ARG A 189 1.91 -17.48 8.41
CA ARG A 189 2.22 -18.90 8.22
C ARG A 189 0.96 -19.78 8.28
N GLY A 190 0.09 -19.53 9.25
CA GLY A 190 -1.19 -20.26 9.36
C GLY A 190 -2.07 -20.08 8.14
N ALA A 191 -2.15 -18.86 7.59
CA ALA A 191 -2.89 -18.58 6.36
C ALA A 191 -2.31 -19.34 5.16
N VAL A 192 -0.98 -19.37 5.01
CA VAL A 192 -0.32 -20.12 3.92
C VAL A 192 -0.70 -21.59 3.95
N GLU A 193 -0.66 -22.23 5.12
CA GLU A 193 -1.04 -23.64 5.25
C GLU A 193 -2.53 -23.88 4.98
N MET A 194 -3.38 -22.88 5.22
CA MET A 194 -4.81 -23.00 4.92
C MET A 194 -5.15 -22.78 3.45
N ILE A 195 -4.40 -21.93 2.75
CA ILE A 195 -4.68 -21.57 1.35
C ILE A 195 -4.07 -22.61 0.39
N CYS A 196 -2.84 -23.06 0.66
CA CYS A 196 -2.13 -24.04 -0.18
C CYS A 196 -2.23 -25.47 0.40
N ARG A 197 -3.43 -25.89 0.81
CA ARG A 197 -3.65 -27.23 1.38
C ARG A 197 -3.33 -28.35 0.40
#